data_AF-A0A971AST3-F1
#
_entry.id   AF-A0A971AST3-F1
#
_cell.length_a   1.000
_cell.length_b   1.000
_cell.length_c   1.000
_cell.angle_alpha   90.00
_cell.angle_beta   90.00
_cell.angle_gamma   90.00
#
_symmetry.space_group_name_H-M   'P 1'
#
loop_
_entity.id
_entity.type
_entity.pdbx_description
1 polymer ?
#
loop_
_entity_poly.entity_id
_entity_poly.type
_entity_poly.pdbx_seq_one_letter_code
_entity_poly.pdbx_strand_id
1 'polypeptide(L)'
;VGLDPHGIRELKTMIAQLRDSGCALLISTHMIESMEEDWDVTYIMVKGRIARVCRRQELATGQSLEDVYFAITEGKDRGAGNELSGFSAC
;
A
#
# COMPACT_ATOMS: atom_id res chain seq x y z
N VAL A 1 -7.49 -9.06 -11.15
CA VAL A 1 -7.75 -10.46 -10.72
C VAL A 1 -9.19 -10.79 -11.07
N GLY A 2 -9.49 -11.96 -11.64
CA GLY A 2 -10.82 -12.29 -12.20
C GLY A 2 -11.84 -12.83 -11.19
N LEU A 3 -11.80 -12.37 -9.94
CA LEU A 3 -12.84 -12.70 -8.95
C LEU A 3 -14.03 -11.77 -9.18
N ASP A 4 -15.22 -12.34 -9.28
CA ASP A 4 -16.45 -11.56 -9.26
C ASP A 4 -16.66 -10.92 -7.86
N PRO A 5 -17.54 -9.91 -7.74
CA PRO A 5 -17.76 -9.22 -6.46
C PRO A 5 -18.15 -10.15 -5.30
N HIS A 6 -18.86 -11.27 -5.56
CA HIS A 6 -19.18 -12.23 -4.52
C HIS A 6 -17.93 -13.00 -4.07
N GLY A 7 -17.11 -13.45 -5.01
CA GLY A 7 -15.86 -14.13 -4.71
C GLY A 7 -14.88 -13.28 -3.87
N ILE A 8 -14.80 -11.98 -4.13
CA ILE A 8 -13.99 -11.05 -3.30
C ILE A 8 -14.54 -10.99 -1.87
N ARG A 9 -15.87 -10.92 -1.70
CA ARG A 9 -16.49 -10.86 -0.36
C ARG A 9 -16.25 -12.15 0.43
N GLU A 10 -16.35 -13.30 -0.24
CA GLU A 10 -16.09 -14.60 0.38
C GLU A 10 -14.62 -14.74 0.80
N LEU A 11 -13.70 -14.32 -0.06
CA LEU A 11 -12.27 -14.30 0.26
C LEU A 11 -11.96 -13.45 1.50
N LYS A 12 -12.53 -12.24 1.62
CA LYS A 12 -12.39 -11.40 2.81
C LYS A 12 -12.89 -12.11 4.07
N THR A 13 -14.06 -12.75 3.96
CA THR A 13 -14.67 -13.48 5.09
C THR A 13 -13.77 -14.62 5.56
N MET A 14 -13.19 -15.39 4.63
CA MET A 14 -12.25 -16.48 4.96
C MET A 14 -10.96 -15.95 5.61
N ILE A 15 -10.41 -14.83 5.11
CA ILE A 15 -9.23 -14.18 5.70
C ILE A 15 -9.50 -13.77 7.15
N ALA A 16 -10.65 -13.15 7.42
CA ALA A 16 -11.04 -12.76 8.77
C ALA A 16 -11.17 -13.96 9.71
N GLN A 17 -11.86 -15.02 9.28
CA GLN A 17 -12.01 -16.25 10.08
C GLN A 17 -10.67 -16.93 10.38
N LEU A 18 -9.77 -17.00 9.39
CA LEU A 18 -8.45 -17.59 9.57
C LEU A 18 -7.61 -16.75 10.55
N ARG A 19 -7.68 -15.42 10.46
CA ARG A 19 -7.06 -14.52 11.45
C ARG A 19 -7.59 -14.79 12.86
N ASP A 20 -8.91 -14.85 13.02
CA ASP A 20 -9.56 -15.09 14.31
C ASP A 20 -9.21 -16.46 14.90
N SER A 21 -8.92 -17.44 14.05
CA SER A 21 -8.42 -18.76 14.46
C SER A 21 -6.95 -18.77 14.93
N GLY A 22 -6.25 -17.62 14.88
CA GLY A 22 -4.84 -17.50 15.24
C GLY A 22 -3.87 -17.90 14.13
N CYS A 23 -4.33 -18.01 12.89
CA CYS A 23 -3.48 -18.35 11.75
C CYS A 23 -2.69 -17.12 11.26
N ALA A 24 -1.41 -17.31 10.93
CA ALA A 24 -0.62 -16.31 10.24
C ALA A 24 -0.94 -16.33 8.74
N LEU A 25 -1.35 -15.19 8.18
CA LEU A 25 -1.72 -15.04 6.77
C LEU A 25 -0.71 -14.17 6.03
N LEU A 26 -0.27 -14.63 4.86
CA LEU A 26 0.54 -13.85 3.93
C LEU A 26 -0.22 -13.71 2.61
N ILE A 27 -0.60 -12.47 2.28
CA ILE A 27 -1.38 -12.16 1.08
C ILE A 27 -0.54 -11.26 0.17
N SER A 28 -0.22 -11.74 -1.03
CA SER A 28 0.34 -10.93 -2.09
C SER A 28 -0.77 -10.45 -3.02
N THR A 29 -1.12 -9.17 -2.95
CA THR A 29 -2.14 -8.56 -3.82
C THR A 29 -1.60 -7.28 -4.44
N HIS A 30 -2.13 -6.94 -5.62
CA HIS A 30 -1.96 -5.62 -6.23
C HIS A 30 -3.19 -4.71 -6.01
N MET A 31 -4.27 -5.24 -5.43
CA MET A 31 -5.51 -4.51 -5.16
C MET A 31 -5.48 -4.02 -3.70
N ILE A 32 -4.92 -2.84 -3.48
CA ILE A 32 -4.70 -2.26 -2.15
C ILE A 32 -6.04 -1.89 -1.50
N GLU A 33 -6.96 -1.27 -2.26
CA GLU A 33 -8.31 -0.90 -1.81
C GLU A 33 -9.07 -2.09 -1.19
N SER A 34 -8.90 -3.29 -1.75
CA SER A 34 -9.59 -4.47 -1.25
C SER A 34 -9.12 -4.91 0.13
N MET A 35 -7.91 -4.55 0.56
CA MET A 35 -7.33 -4.97 1.84
C MET A 35 -7.35 -3.89 2.91
N GLU A 36 -7.79 -2.66 2.63
CA GLU A 36 -7.62 -1.50 3.51
C GLU A 36 -8.12 -1.70 4.95
N GLU A 37 -9.17 -2.51 5.12
CA GLU A 37 -9.76 -2.81 6.44
C GLU A 37 -9.17 -4.07 7.10
N ASP A 38 -8.49 -4.94 6.35
CA ASP A 38 -8.14 -6.31 6.75
C ASP A 38 -6.62 -6.56 6.72
N TRP A 39 -5.84 -5.73 7.42
CA TRP A 39 -4.38 -5.93 7.54
C TRP A 39 -3.81 -5.35 8.84
N ASP A 40 -2.66 -5.90 9.25
CA ASP A 40 -1.90 -5.45 10.43
C ASP A 40 -0.56 -4.83 10.03
N VAL A 41 0.16 -5.50 9.12
CA VAL A 41 1.46 -5.08 8.59
C VAL A 41 1.50 -5.30 7.08
N THR A 42 1.92 -4.28 6.34
CA THR A 42 2.08 -4.31 4.88
C THR A 42 3.54 -4.09 4.50
N TYR A 43 4.06 -4.95 3.63
CA TYR A 43 5.39 -4.84 3.04
C TYR A 43 5.27 -4.31 1.62
N ILE A 44 5.79 -3.11 1.38
CA ILE A 44 5.74 -2.48 0.06
C ILE A 44 7.07 -2.75 -0.63
N MET A 45 7.00 -3.40 -1.80
CA MET A 45 8.15 -3.82 -2.57
C MET A 45 8.30 -3.02 -3.86
N VAL A 46 9.53 -2.60 -4.16
CA VAL A 46 9.91 -1.93 -5.41
C VAL A 46 11.13 -2.63 -5.99
N LYS A 47 11.06 -3.04 -7.27
CA LYS A 47 12.17 -3.71 -7.98
C LYS A 47 12.78 -4.89 -7.19
N GLY A 48 11.92 -5.70 -6.58
CA GLY A 48 12.33 -6.91 -5.84
C GLY A 48 12.92 -6.66 -4.44
N ARG A 49 12.86 -5.43 -3.92
CA ARG A 49 13.34 -5.09 -2.57
C ARG A 49 12.21 -4.47 -1.75
N ILE A 50 12.21 -4.73 -0.44
CA ILE A 50 11.29 -4.08 0.50
C ILE A 50 11.70 -2.61 0.56
N ALA A 51 10.84 -1.74 0.04
CA ALA A 51 11.02 -0.29 0.08
C ALA A 51 10.51 0.30 1.40
N ARG A 52 9.44 -0.28 1.97
CA ARG A 52 8.90 0.12 3.27
C ARG A 52 8.13 -1.02 3.94
N VAL A 53 8.13 -0.99 5.27
CA VAL A 53 7.19 -1.75 6.11
C VAL A 53 6.25 -0.72 6.73
N CYS A 54 4.94 -0.95 6.62
CA CYS A 54 3.91 -0.11 7.19
C CYS A 54 3.11 -0.95 8.19
N ARG A 55 2.95 -0.47 9.42
CA ARG A 55 1.95 -1.03 10.35
C ARG A 55 0.72 -0.16 10.35
N ARG A 56 -0.46 -0.77 10.51
CA ARG A 56 -1.72 -0.02 10.53
C ARG A 56 -1.75 1.06 11.62
N GLN A 57 -1.13 0.79 12.76
CA GLN A 57 -1.02 1.72 13.88
C GLN A 57 -0.10 2.93 13.60
N GLU A 58 0.74 2.86 12.57
CA GLU A 58 1.67 3.93 12.17
C GLU A 58 1.05 4.88 11.13
N LEU A 59 -0.14 4.59 10.61
CA LEU A 59 -0.84 5.46 9.67
C LEU A 59 -1.38 6.70 10.39
N ALA A 60 -1.20 7.86 9.78
CA ALA A 60 -1.81 9.09 10.25
C ALA A 60 -3.34 9.00 10.14
N THR A 61 -4.06 9.73 10.99
CA THR A 61 -5.53 9.80 10.92
C THR A 61 -5.97 10.31 9.55
N GLY A 62 -6.77 9.51 8.85
CA GLY A 62 -7.27 9.82 7.50
C GLY A 62 -6.29 9.51 6.36
N GLN A 63 -5.12 8.91 6.64
CA GLN A 63 -4.20 8.43 5.61
C GLN A 63 -4.53 6.98 5.24
N SER A 64 -4.73 6.71 3.95
CA SER A 64 -4.97 5.36 3.44
C SER A 64 -3.66 4.60 3.21
N LEU A 65 -3.75 3.27 3.12
CA LEU A 65 -2.62 2.43 2.71
C LEU A 65 -2.23 2.70 1.24
N GLU A 66 -3.21 3.09 0.42
CA GLU A 66 -3.03 3.46 -0.98
C GLU A 66 -2.16 4.72 -1.12
N ASP A 67 -2.44 5.76 -0.35
CA ASP A 67 -1.63 6.99 -0.31
C ASP A 67 -0.16 6.67 0.01
N VAL A 68 0.05 5.80 1.00
CA VAL A 68 1.39 5.35 1.39
C VAL A 68 2.07 4.61 0.25
N TYR A 69 1.35 3.71 -0.42
CA TYR A 69 1.87 2.97 -1.56
C TYR A 69 2.32 3.88 -2.69
N PHE A 70 1.44 4.78 -3.15
CA PHE A 70 1.77 5.69 -4.25
C PHE A 70 2.89 6.67 -3.90
N ALA A 71 2.93 7.16 -2.66
CA ALA A 71 4.04 7.99 -2.19
C ALA A 71 5.41 7.28 -2.30
N ILE A 72 5.45 5.95 -2.18
CA ILE A 72 6.70 5.16 -2.25
C ILE A 72 7.01 4.73 -3.69
N THR A 73 5.99 4.32 -4.44
CA THR A 73 6.17 3.75 -5.79
C THR A 73 6.29 4.83 -6.86
N GLU A 74 5.59 5.96 -6.71
CA GLU A 74 5.61 7.10 -7.64
C GLU A 74 6.48 8.26 -7.15
N GLY A 75 6.78 8.33 -5.85
CA GLY A 75 7.58 9.40 -5.23
C GLY A 75 9.04 9.49 -5.66
N LYS A 76 9.49 8.69 -6.64
CA LYS A 76 10.81 8.82 -7.28
C LYS A 76 10.78 9.41 -8.70
N ASP A 77 9.61 9.71 -9.27
CA ASP A 77 9.48 10.27 -10.62
C ASP A 77 9.00 11.73 -10.69
N ARG A 78 8.91 12.44 -9.55
CA ARG A 78 8.93 13.92 -9.58
C ARG A 78 10.37 14.41 -9.63
N GLY A 79 10.97 14.22 -10.81
CA GLY A 79 12.11 15.02 -11.25
C GLY A 79 11.77 16.51 -11.16
N ALA A 80 12.77 17.28 -10.77
CA ALA A 80 12.77 18.72 -10.71
C ALA A 80 12.10 19.35 -11.94
N GLY A 81 11.03 20.08 -11.71
CA GLY A 81 10.30 20.80 -12.74
C GLY A 81 9.53 21.95 -12.09
N ASN A 82 10.27 22.95 -11.60
CA ASN A 82 9.71 24.29 -11.48
C ASN A 82 10.80 25.31 -11.84
N GLU A 83 10.69 25.85 -13.06
CA GLU A 83 11.32 27.10 -13.44
C GLU A 83 10.82 28.21 -12.52
N LEU A 84 11.71 28.86 -11.78
CA LEU A 84 11.60 30.28 -11.48
C LEU A 84 13.00 30.90 -11.37
N SER A 85 13.28 31.77 -12.35
CA SER A 85 14.03 33.03 -12.26
C SER A 85 15.50 33.02 -11.79
N GLY A 86 16.39 33.34 -12.73
CA GLY A 86 17.24 34.55 -12.68
C GLY A 86 18.24 34.75 -11.54
N PHE A 87 19.50 35.02 -11.93
CA PHE A 87 20.68 35.38 -11.11
C PHE A 87 21.28 34.22 -10.30
N SER A 88 22.59 33.98 -10.21
CA SER A 88 23.79 34.80 -10.41
C SER A 88 24.97 33.89 -10.78
N ALA A 89 25.96 34.47 -11.45
CA ALA A 89 27.24 33.90 -11.85
C ALA A 89 28.00 33.18 -10.71
N CYS A 90 28.64 32.06 -11.05
CA CYS A 90 30.09 31.86 -11.03
C CYS A 90 30.43 30.59 -11.82
#